data_AF-A0A418YNT4-F1
#
_entry.id   AF-A0A418YNT4-F1
#
_cell.length_a   1.000
_cell.length_b   1.000
_cell.length_c   1.000
_cell.angle_alpha   90.00
_cell.angle_beta   90.00
_cell.angle_gamma   90.00
#
_symmetry.space_group_name_H-M   'P 1'
#
loop_
_entity.id
_entity.type
_entity.pdbx_description
1 polymer ?
#
loop_
_entity_poly.entity_id
_entity_poly.type
_entity_poly.pdbx_seq_one_letter_code
_entity_poly.pdbx_strand_id
1 'polypeptide(L)' 'MKLGQRVREFLLLQNMMLKDFIRQGLANRSLATEDAARLSRAEALNIQEMARWDRDLSAARNGATPPQESNG' A
#
# COMPACT_ATOMS: atom_id res chain seq x y z
N MET A 1 -2.14 -13.85 -14.49
CA MET A 1 -1.80 -12.63 -13.72
C MET A 1 -0.39 -12.75 -13.18
N LYS A 2 0.41 -11.69 -13.26
CA LYS A 2 1.78 -11.66 -12.71
C LYS A 2 1.71 -11.54 -11.17
N LEU A 3 2.66 -12.15 -10.45
CA LEU A 3 2.69 -12.16 -8.98
C LEU A 3 2.57 -10.76 -8.37
N GLY A 4 3.26 -9.76 -8.93
CA GLY A 4 3.17 -8.37 -8.47
C GLY A 4 1.77 -7.76 -8.54
N GLN A 5 0.97 -8.12 -9.55
CA GLN A 5 -0.42 -7.68 -9.65
C GLN A 5 -1.27 -8.29 -8.54
N ARG A 6 -1.08 -9.58 -8.22
CA ARG A 6 -1.80 -10.26 -7.13
C ARG A 6 -1.47 -9.67 -5.77
N VAL A 7 -0.20 -9.37 -5.51
CA VAL A 7 0.24 -8.72 -4.27
C VAL A 7 -0.39 -7.35 -4.12
N ARG A 8 -0.40 -6.54 -5.19
CA ARG A 8 -1.03 -5.21 -5.20
C ARG A 8 -2.53 -5.28 -4.91
N GLU A 9 -3.26 -6.15 -5.61
CA GLU A 9 -4.69 -6.33 -5.40
C GLU A 9 -5.02 -6.83 -3.99
N PHE A 10 -4.20 -7.73 -3.45
CA PHE A 10 -4.33 -8.19 -2.07
C PHE A 10 -4.16 -7.04 -1.06
N LEU A 11 -3.13 -6.21 -1.22
CA LEU A 11 -2.89 -5.06 -0.34
C LEU A 11 -4.02 -4.03 -0.40
N LEU A 12 -4.53 -3.75 -1.60
CA LEU A 12 -5.69 -2.87 -1.80
C LEU A 12 -6.93 -3.42 -1.09
N LEU A 13 -7.18 -4.73 -1.21
CA LEU A 13 -8.29 -5.39 -0.53
C LEU A 13 -8.13 -5.28 0.99
N GLN A 14 -6.95 -5.55 1.54
CA GLN A 14 -6.69 -5.41 2.98
C GLN A 14 -6.93 -3.98 3.46
N ASN A 15 -6.51 -2.97 2.70
CA ASN A 15 -6.72 -1.58 3.07
C ASN A 15 -8.20 -1.16 3.00
N MET A 16 -8.95 -1.70 2.03
CA MET A 16 -10.40 -1.50 1.94
C MET A 16 -11.13 -2.14 3.15
N MET A 17 -10.75 -3.36 3.53
CA MET A 17 -11.30 -4.00 4.73
C MET A 17 -10.99 -3.21 6.01
N LEU A 18 -9.79 -2.64 6.13
CA LEU A 18 -9.44 -1.78 7.26
C LEU A 18 -10.34 -0.54 7.32
N LYS A 19 -10.56 0.12 6.17
CA LYS A 19 -11.47 1.27 6.09
C LYS A 19 -12.90 0.91 6.51
N ASP A 20 -13.41 -0.24 6.05
CA ASP A 20 -14.74 -0.71 6.44
C ASP A 20 -14.83 -1.09 7.91
N PHE A 21 -13.79 -1.71 8.47
CA PHE A 21 -13.68 -2.01 9.90
C PHE A 21 -13.77 -0.73 10.74
N ILE A 22 -13.01 0.31 10.38
CA ILE A 22 -13.04 1.61 11.08
C ILE A 22 -14.44 2.22 11.01
N ARG A 23 -15.04 2.24 9.81
CA ARG A 23 -16.38 2.81 9.58
C ARG A 23 -17.45 2.09 10.40
N GLN A 24 -17.45 0.76 10.39
CA GLN A 24 -18.40 -0.05 11.15
C GLN A 24 -18.16 0.07 12.66
N GLY A 25 -16.90 0.09 13.10
CA GLY A 25 -16.54 0.24 14.51
C GLY A 25 -17.01 1.57 15.10
N LEU A 26 -16.87 2.67 14.34
CA LEU A 26 -17.39 3.97 14.72
C LEU A 26 -18.93 3.99 14.73
N ALA A 27 -19.56 3.46 13.68
CA ALA A 27 -21.03 3.43 13.58
C ALA A 27 -21.68 2.65 14.74
N ASN A 28 -21.05 1.53 15.13
CA ASN A 28 -21.56 0.65 16.18
C ASN A 28 -21.02 1.00 17.57
N ARG A 29 -20.21 2.07 17.70
CA ARG A 29 -19.53 2.49 18.94
C ARG A 29 -18.69 1.39 19.60
N SER A 30 -18.23 0.41 18.82
CA SER A 30 -17.33 -0.65 19.29
C SER A 30 -15.85 -0.25 19.20
N LEU A 31 -15.55 0.88 18.54
CA LEU A 31 -14.21 1.42 18.38
C LEU A 31 -14.13 2.81 19.01
N ALA A 32 -13.15 3.03 19.90
CA ALA A 32 -12.90 4.34 20.48
C ALA A 32 -12.45 5.33 19.41
N THR A 33 -12.81 6.61 19.56
CA THR A 33 -12.48 7.65 18.58
C THR A 33 -10.97 7.81 18.38
N GLU A 34 -10.18 7.65 19.45
CA GLU A 34 -8.72 7.72 19.36
C GLU A 34 -8.13 6.56 18.54
N ASP A 35 -8.62 5.34 18.77
CA ASP A 35 -8.21 4.15 18.02
C ASP A 35 -8.62 4.25 16.56
N ALA A 36 -9.85 4.72 16.29
CA ALA A 36 -10.30 5.00 14.93
C ALA A 36 -9.40 6.01 14.22
N ALA A 37 -9.00 7.09 14.90
CA ALA A 37 -8.09 8.08 14.34
C ALA A 37 -6.69 7.50 14.05
N ARG A 38 -6.16 6.65 14.96
CA ARG A 38 -4.89 5.94 14.74
C ARG A 38 -4.97 5.01 13.54
N LEU A 39 -6.05 4.24 13.42
CA LEU A 39 -6.27 3.31 12.31
C LEU A 39 -6.52 4.04 10.98
N SER A 40 -7.24 5.16 10.97
CA SER A 40 -7.40 5.99 9.78
C SER A 40 -6.08 6.57 9.27
N ARG A 41 -5.17 6.94 10.18
CA ARG A 41 -3.81 7.34 9.77
C ARG A 41 -3.03 6.19 9.14
N ALA A 42 -3.14 4.98 9.70
CA ALA A 42 -2.52 3.80 9.11
C ALA A 42 -3.08 3.47 7.72
N GLU A 43 -4.40 3.55 7.55
CA GLU A 43 -5.08 3.36 6.25
C GLU A 43 -4.57 4.34 5.18
N ALA A 44 -4.40 5.62 5.54
CA ALA A 44 -3.85 6.63 4.64
C ALA A 44 -2.37 6.37 4.30
N LEU A 45 -1.56 5.97 5.28
CA LEU A 45 -0.15 5.64 5.06
C LEU A 45 0.02 4.42 4.14
N ASN A 46 -0.83 3.40 4.28
CA ASN A 46 -0.82 2.23 3.39
C ASN A 46 -1.05 2.61 1.93
N ILE A 47 -1.97 3.56 1.64
CA ILE A 47 -2.20 4.06 0.28
C ILE A 47 -0.93 4.71 -0.28
N GLN A 48 -0.27 5.55 0.51
CA GLN A 48 0.96 6.22 0.11
C GLN A 48 2.09 5.21 -0.16
N GLU A 49 2.20 4.20 0.69
CA GLU A 49 3.19 3.12 0.56
C GLU A 49 2.97 2.29 -0.70
N MET A 50 1.73 1.86 -0.96
CA MET A 50 1.38 1.14 -2.18
C MET A 50 1.69 1.97 -3.43
N ALA A 51 1.37 3.26 -3.42
CA ALA A 51 1.70 4.16 -4.52
C ALA A 51 3.21 4.32 -4.72
N ARG A 52 4.01 4.30 -3.64
CA ARG A 52 5.48 4.29 -3.74
C ARG A 52 5.97 3.01 -4.36
N TRP A 53 5.53 1.85 -3.89
CA TRP A 53 5.91 0.55 -4.46
C TRP A 53 5.51 0.42 -5.93
N ASP A 54 4.34 0.91 -6.35
CA ASP A 54 3.94 0.93 -7.75
C ASP A 54 4.94 1.72 -8.61
N ARG A 55 5.46 2.85 -8.12
CA ARG A 55 6.51 3.63 -8.79
C ARG A 55 7.85 2.90 -8.80
N ASP A 56 8.28 2.36 -7.67
CA ASP A 56 9.58 1.68 -7.53
C ASP A 56 9.65 0.44 -8.43
N LEU A 57 8.58 -0.36 -8.47
CA LEU A 57 8.49 -1.55 -9.32
C LEU A 57 8.39 -1.18 -10.82
N SER A 58 7.71 -0.08 -11.15
CA SER A 58 7.67 0.44 -12.52
C SER A 58 9.06 0.92 -12.97
N ALA A 59 9.78 1.65 -12.12
CA ALA A 59 11.14 2.12 -12.39
C ALA A 59 12.11 0.95 -12.56
N ALA A 60 12.07 -0.05 -11.68
CA ALA A 60 12.88 -1.26 -11.77
C ALA A 60 12.63 -2.05 -13.07
N ARG A 61 11.39 -2.02 -13.59
CA ARG A 61 11.03 -2.65 -14.86
C ARG A 61 11.50 -1.86 -16.10
N ASN A 62 11.66 -0.55 -15.97
CA ASN A 62 11.93 0.37 -17.09
C ASN A 62 13.42 0.72 -17.28
N GLY A 63 14.32 0.31 -16.40
CA GLY A 63 15.75 0.42 -16.65
C GLY A 63 16.58 0.70 -15.41
N ALA A 64 17.22 -0.34 -14.90
CA ALA A 64 18.49 -0.23 -14.19
C ALA A 64 19.40 -1.37 -14.69
N THR A 65 19.90 -1.25 -15.91
CA THR A 65 21.20 -1.84 -16.23
C THR A 65 22.22 -0.91 -15.58
N PRO A 66 23.13 -1.39 -14.71
CA PRO A 66 24.26 -0.57 -14.28
C PRO A 66 25.03 -0.14 -15.53
N PRO A 67 25.66 1.05 -15.56
CA PRO A 67 26.58 1.37 -16.64
C PRO A 67 27.65 0.26 -16.65
N GLN A 68 27.74 -0.46 -17.76
CA GLN A 68 28.85 -1.37 -18.00
C GLN A 68 30.11 -0.49 -18.01
N GLU A 69 30.93 -0.61 -16.97
CA GLU A 69 32.28 -0.03 -16.98
C GLU A 69 33.04 -0.67 -18.15
N SER A 70 33.21 0.11 -19.20
CA SER A 70 34.09 -0.19 -20.32
C SER A 70 35.52 -0.11 -19.81
N ASN A 71 36.07 -1.23 -19.33
CA ASN A 71 37.50 -1.35 -19.12
C ASN A 71 38.18 -1.45 -20.48
N GLY A 72 38.85 -0.34 -20.86
CA GLY A 72 39.81 -0.31 -21.95
C GLY A 72 41.13 -0.97 -21.60
#